data_AF-A0A950F7H1-F1
#
_entry.id   AF-A0A950F7H1-F1
#
_cell.length_a   1.000
_cell.length_b   1.000
_cell.length_c   1.000
_cell.angle_alpha   90.00
_cell.angle_beta   90.00
_cell.angle_gamma   90.00
#
_symmetry.space_group_name_H-M   'P 1'
#
loop_
_entity.id
_entity.type
_entity.pdbx_description
1 polymer ?
#
loop_
_entity_poly.entity_id
_entity_poly.type
_entity_poly.pdbx_seq_one_letter_code
_entity_poly.pdbx_strand_id
1 'polypeptide(L)' 'TAFYDFGLADNNSYEQWSAEGGRDQLERAQRRWQALLESYQPPELPAAADEALKEFMARRKRELPETT' A
#
# COMPACT_ATOMS: atom_id res chain seq x y z
N THR A 1 -1.23 27.17 -8.30
CA THR A 1 0.04 26.51 -8.67
C THR A 1 -0.30 25.26 -9.47
N ALA A 2 0.33 25.05 -10.63
CA ALA A 2 -0.10 24.07 -11.65
C ALA A 2 0.91 22.94 -11.87
N PHE A 3 1.54 22.45 -10.80
CA PHE A 3 2.44 21.29 -10.87
C PHE A 3 2.01 20.31 -9.78
N TYR A 4 1.14 19.38 -10.14
CA TYR A 4 0.86 18.21 -9.33
C TYR A 4 1.82 17.10 -9.76
N ASP A 5 2.66 16.64 -8.83
CA ASP A 5 3.57 15.54 -9.09
C ASP A 5 2.80 14.22 -8.99
N PHE A 6 2.58 13.58 -10.14
CA PHE A 6 2.04 12.25 -10.19
C PHE A 6 3.14 11.28 -9.78
N GLY A 7 3.09 10.74 -8.55
CA GLY A 7 4.11 9.85 -7.98
C GLY A 7 4.37 8.52 -8.73
N LEU A 8 3.82 8.35 -9.93
CA LEU A 8 4.07 7.27 -10.88
C LEU A 8 4.44 7.76 -12.30
N ALA A 9 4.41 9.06 -12.62
CA ALA A 9 4.76 9.55 -13.97
C ALA A 9 6.27 9.76 -14.11
N ASP A 10 6.84 9.45 -15.27
CA ASP A 10 8.22 9.80 -15.61
C ASP A 10 8.11 10.96 -16.60
N ASN A 11 8.54 12.14 -16.17
CA ASN A 11 8.46 13.36 -16.97
C ASN A 11 9.86 13.81 -17.43
N ASN A 12 10.86 12.93 -17.32
CA ASN A 12 12.23 13.19 -17.78
C ASN A 12 12.33 13.10 -19.31
N SER A 13 13.50 13.47 -19.85
CA SER A 13 13.77 13.28 -21.28
C SER A 13 13.88 11.80 -21.64
N TYR A 14 13.71 11.49 -22.93
CA TYR A 14 13.89 10.14 -23.44
C TYR A 14 15.28 9.59 -23.15
N GLU A 15 16.33 10.40 -23.33
CA GLU A 15 17.72 10.00 -23.12
C GLU A 15 17.97 9.58 -21.67
N GLN A 16 17.41 10.32 -20.71
CA GLN A 16 17.53 9.99 -19.30
C GLN A 16 16.73 8.72 -18.96
N TRP A 17 15.48 8.62 -19.39
CA TRP A 17 14.67 7.42 -19.20
C TRP A 17 15.36 6.17 -19.77
N SER A 18 15.94 6.29 -20.97
CA SER A 18 16.67 5.21 -21.63
C SER A 18 17.93 4.83 -20.85
N ALA A 19 18.72 5.81 -20.39
CA ALA A 19 19.91 5.58 -19.58
C ALA A 19 19.60 4.94 -18.21
N GLU A 20 18.43 5.24 -17.64
CA GLU A 20 17.96 4.67 -16.36
C GLU A 20 17.31 3.28 -16.50
N GLY A 21 17.34 2.70 -17.70
CA GLY A 21 16.88 1.33 -17.97
C GLY A 21 15.50 1.25 -18.62
N GLY A 22 14.92 2.36 -19.07
CA GLY A 22 13.72 2.35 -19.88
C GLY A 22 12.48 1.79 -19.17
N ARG A 23 12.34 2.07 -17.87
CA ARG A 23 11.31 1.44 -17.03
C ARG A 23 9.92 1.84 -17.46
N ASP A 24 9.06 0.86 -17.66
CA ASP A 24 7.66 1.09 -18.01
C ASP A 24 6.81 1.45 -16.77
N GLN A 25 5.53 1.73 -17.02
CA GLN A 25 4.58 2.08 -15.95
C GLN A 25 4.37 0.93 -14.94
N LEU A 26 4.41 -0.32 -15.39
CA LEU A 26 4.17 -1.47 -14.53
C LEU A 26 5.32 -1.68 -13.55
N GLU A 27 6.56 -1.61 -14.03
CA GLU A 27 7.76 -1.73 -13.21
C GLU A 27 7.82 -0.62 -12.16
N ARG A 28 7.47 0.60 -12.57
CA ARG A 28 7.47 1.78 -11.67
C ARG A 28 6.37 1.68 -10.62
N ALA A 29 5.18 1.22 -11.01
CA ALA A 29 4.12 0.90 -10.06
C ALA A 29 4.54 -0.20 -9.09
N GLN A 30 5.24 -1.23 -9.57
CA GLN A 30 5.70 -2.34 -8.75
C GLN A 30 6.62 -1.89 -7.63
N ARG A 31 7.68 -1.17 -8.01
CA ARG A 31 8.66 -0.61 -7.07
C ARG A 31 8.00 0.29 -6.04
N ARG A 32 7.05 1.13 -6.46
CA ARG A 32 6.34 2.04 -5.56
C ARG A 32 5.56 1.29 -4.49
N TRP A 33 4.74 0.30 -4.85
CA TRP A 33 3.94 -0.40 -3.83
C TRP A 33 4.81 -1.22 -2.88
N GLN A 34 5.91 -1.80 -3.36
CA GLN A 34 6.86 -2.52 -2.53
C GLN A 34 7.50 -1.59 -1.50
N ALA A 35 7.99 -0.43 -1.93
CA ALA A 35 8.56 0.57 -1.03
C ALA A 35 7.53 1.10 0.00
N LEU A 36 6.27 1.26 -0.40
CA LEU A 36 5.19 1.67 0.50
C LEU A 36 4.91 0.60 1.57
N LEU A 37 4.90 -0.68 1.22
CA LEU A 37 4.72 -1.76 2.18
C LEU A 37 5.92 -1.92 3.11
N GLU A 38 7.15 -1.77 2.59
CA GLU A 38 8.37 -1.85 3.38
C GLU A 38 8.50 -0.72 4.40
N SER A 39 8.08 0.49 4.02
CA SER A 39 8.09 1.67 4.90
C SER A 39 6.86 1.81 5.79
N TYR A 40 5.84 0.96 5.60
CA TYR A 40 4.58 1.07 6.33
C TYR A 40 4.79 0.81 7.83
N GLN A 41 4.39 1.79 8.64
CA GLN A 41 4.27 1.63 10.09
C GLN A 41 2.79 1.76 10.46
N PRO A 42 2.17 0.72 11.07
CA PRO A 42 0.80 0.84 11.53
C PRO A 42 0.72 1.92 12.61
N PRO A 43 -0.36 2.74 12.62
CA PRO A 43 -0.56 3.72 13.67
C PRO A 43 -0.76 3.01 15.02
N GLU A 44 -0.46 3.72 16.11
CA GLU A 44 -0.68 3.20 17.44
C GLU A 44 -2.16 2.86 17.66
N LEU A 45 -2.43 1.62 18.08
CA LEU A 45 -3.74 1.14 18.46
C LEU A 45 -3.73 0.83 19.97
N PRO A 46 -4.58 1.48 20.78
CA PRO A 46 -4.65 1.18 22.21
C PRO A 46 -5.00 -0.28 22.46
N ALA A 47 -4.26 -0.94 23.35
CA ALA A 47 -4.43 -2.38 23.64
C ALA A 47 -5.88 -2.74 24.02
N ALA A 48 -6.57 -1.90 24.79
CA ALA A 48 -7.96 -2.15 25.17
C ALA A 48 -8.91 -2.16 23.96
N ALA A 49 -8.64 -1.33 22.93
CA ALA A 49 -9.44 -1.31 21.72
C ALA A 49 -9.14 -2.54 20.83
N ASP A 50 -7.87 -2.92 20.71
CA ASP A 50 -7.45 -4.12 19.97
C ASP A 50 -8.08 -5.39 20.55
N GLU A 51 -8.05 -5.55 21.88
CA GLU A 51 -8.66 -6.69 22.56
C GLU A 51 -10.19 -6.73 22.42
N ALA A 52 -10.86 -5.58 22.56
CA ALA A 52 -12.31 -5.51 22.34
C ALA A 52 -12.71 -5.88 20.90
N LEU A 53 -11.92 -5.44 19.90
CA LEU A 53 -12.13 -5.79 18.49
C LEU A 53 -11.93 -7.30 18.26
N LYS A 54 -10.86 -7.89 18.82
CA LYS A 54 -10.58 -9.32 18.75
C LYS A 54 -11.70 -10.16 19.38
N GLU A 55 -12.19 -9.77 20.55
CA GLU A 55 -13.30 -10.48 21.23
C GLU A 55 -14.58 -10.44 20.38
N PHE A 56 -14.93 -9.27 19.86
CA PHE A 56 -16.08 -9.12 18.97
C PHE A 56 -15.94 -10.01 17.73
N MET A 57 -14.80 -9.99 17.05
CA MET A 57 -14.54 -10.84 15.88
C MET A 57 -14.67 -12.33 16.22
N ALA A 58 -14.10 -12.78 17.34
CA ALA A 58 -14.19 -14.18 17.79
C ALA A 58 -15.63 -14.59 18.10
N ARG A 59 -16.43 -13.71 18.72
CA ARG A 59 -17.86 -13.93 18.93
C ARG A 59 -18.61 -14.05 17.59
N ARG A 60 -18.39 -13.11 16.66
CA ARG A 60 -19.07 -13.12 15.35
C ARG A 60 -18.73 -14.33 14.50
N LYS A 61 -17.46 -14.78 14.51
CA LYS A 61 -17.04 -16.01 13.81
C LYS A 61 -17.72 -17.27 14.37
N ARG A 62 -18.04 -17.32 15.67
CA ARG A 62 -18.78 -18.45 16.28
C ARG A 62 -20.27 -18.42 15.96
N GLU A 63 -20.85 -17.22 15.82
CA GLU A 63 -22.27 -17.02 15.54
C GLU A 63 -22.63 -17.24 14.07
N LEU A 64 -21.65 -17.07 13.16
CA LEU A 64 -21.84 -17.28 11.73
C LEU A 64 -21.46 -18.74 11.36
N PRO A 65 -22.31 -19.49 10.65
CA PRO A 65 -21.91 -20.76 10.09
C PRO A 65 -20.80 -20.53 9.06
N GLU A 66 -19.73 -21.32 9.12
CA GLU A 66 -18.71 -21.37 8.06
C GLU A 66 -19.44 -21.68 6.75
N THR A 67 -19.49 -20.69 5.86
CA THR A 67 -20.12 -20.86 4.55
C THR A 67 -19.06 -21.43 3.64
N THR A 68 -19.14 -22.74 3.38
CA THR A 68 -18.28 -23.48 2.44
C THR A 68 -18.37 -22.91 1.03
#